data_AF-A0A3L7J453-F1
#
_entry.id   AF-A0A3L7J453-F1
#
_cell.length_a   1.000
_cell.length_b   1.000
_cell.length_c   1.000
_cell.angle_alpha   90.00
_cell.angle_beta   90.00
_cell.angle_gamma   90.00
#
_symmetry.space_group_name_H-M   'P 1'
#
loop_
_entity.id
_entity.type
_entity.pdbx_description
1 polymer ?
#
loop_
_entity_poly.entity_id
_entity_poly.type
_entity_poly.pdbx_seq_one_letter_code
_entity_poly.pdbx_strand_id
1 'polypeptide(L)'
;MYGNSEQIRSRALELRGIATDLRDQAAVMLSAADADWVSTAAAKYAEEARQKAVQLRALADGADDAAQAVDDHAAAVDAMKAAIEDAANWLTDRWNAASNLVNNTVESLKEGAVRVFEFLGREVPPSLVAQAKNLVTGVPRLPEQGSVEWLDAAAHTKRNGWAE
;
A
#
# COMPACT_ATOMS: atom_id res chain seq x y z
N MET A 1 -4.68 -4.25 -11.57
CA MET A 1 -3.73 -3.94 -10.48
C MET A 1 -4.01 -2.55 -9.95
N TYR A 2 -3.97 -2.36 -8.62
CA TYR A 2 -4.11 -1.05 -7.98
C TYR A 2 -3.13 -0.03 -8.60
N GLY A 3 -3.64 1.20 -8.80
CA GLY A 3 -3.12 2.21 -9.73
C GLY A 3 -1.61 2.47 -9.71
N ASN A 4 -1.12 3.02 -10.81
CA ASN A 4 0.29 3.35 -10.99
C ASN A 4 0.70 4.50 -10.05
N SER A 5 1.35 4.18 -8.93
CA SER A 5 1.80 5.14 -7.92
C SER A 5 2.84 6.11 -8.48
N GLU A 6 3.55 5.76 -9.56
CA GLU A 6 4.45 6.69 -10.26
C GLU A 6 3.70 7.84 -10.93
N GLN A 7 2.57 7.54 -11.59
CA GLN A 7 1.72 8.58 -12.18
C GLN A 7 1.14 9.52 -11.12
N ILE A 8 0.83 8.98 -9.95
CA ILE A 8 0.33 9.76 -8.81
C ILE A 8 1.45 10.69 -8.28
N ARG A 9 2.67 10.18 -8.10
CA ARG A 9 3.84 10.97 -7.71
C ARG A 9 4.21 12.04 -8.74
N SER A 10 4.04 11.75 -10.03
CA SER A 10 4.23 12.76 -11.09
C SER A 10 3.32 13.97 -10.88
N ARG A 11 2.05 13.75 -10.49
CA ARG A 11 1.11 14.84 -10.20
C ARG A 11 1.50 15.63 -8.95
N ALA A 12 2.06 14.98 -7.93
CA ALA A 12 2.59 15.69 -6.76
C ALA A 12 3.76 16.61 -7.15
N LEU A 13 4.64 16.16 -8.04
CA LEU A 13 5.72 16.99 -8.60
C LEU A 13 5.18 18.18 -9.40
N GLU A 14 4.15 17.96 -10.23
CA GLU A 14 3.48 19.03 -10.97
C GLU A 14 2.89 20.08 -10.01
N LEU A 15 2.23 19.67 -8.93
CA LEU A 15 1.68 20.58 -7.92
C LEU A 15 2.76 21.41 -7.22
N ARG A 16 3.91 20.82 -6.89
CA ARG A 16 5.06 21.56 -6.34
C ARG A 16 5.66 22.55 -7.33
N GLY A 17 5.66 22.20 -8.62
CA GLY A 17 6.02 23.12 -9.70
C GLY A 17 5.08 24.34 -9.72
N ILE A 18 3.77 24.09 -9.69
CA ILE A 18 2.75 25.15 -9.61
C ILE A 18 2.94 26.03 -8.36
N ALA A 19 3.21 25.42 -7.19
CA ALA A 19 3.48 26.17 -5.97
C ALA A 19 4.70 27.11 -6.10
N THR A 20 5.76 26.64 -6.77
CA THR A 20 6.96 27.44 -7.05
C THR A 20 6.62 28.63 -7.97
N ASP A 21 5.92 28.38 -9.07
CA ASP A 21 5.51 29.42 -10.02
C ASP A 21 4.63 30.49 -9.36
N LEU A 22 3.72 30.09 -8.46
CA LEU A 22 2.86 31.00 -7.71
C LEU A 22 3.66 31.89 -6.75
N ARG A 23 4.70 31.34 -6.09
CA ARG A 23 5.60 32.11 -5.21
C ARG A 23 6.43 33.10 -6.00
N ASP A 24 6.92 32.71 -7.18
CA ASP A 24 7.67 33.60 -8.07
C ASP A 24 6.79 34.75 -8.56
N GLN A 25 5.55 34.46 -8.97
CA GLN A 25 4.58 35.52 -9.33
C GLN A 25 4.27 36.45 -8.15
N ALA A 26 4.14 35.92 -6.93
CA ALA A 26 3.93 36.73 -5.74
C ALA A 26 5.14 37.65 -5.46
N ALA A 27 6.36 37.16 -5.65
CA ALA A 27 7.58 37.96 -5.51
C ALA A 27 7.64 39.10 -6.54
N VAL A 28 7.24 38.83 -7.78
CA VAL A 28 7.13 39.86 -8.84
C VAL A 28 6.11 40.94 -8.44
N MET A 29 4.94 40.55 -7.92
CA MET A 29 3.92 41.51 -7.47
C MET A 29 4.43 42.41 -6.34
N LEU A 30 5.20 41.86 -5.39
CA LEU A 30 5.78 42.65 -4.31
C LEU A 30 6.87 43.59 -4.81
N SER A 31 7.74 43.13 -5.71
CA SER A 31 8.74 43.99 -6.33
C SER A 31 8.11 45.15 -7.10
N ALA A 32 6.97 44.92 -7.75
CA ALA A 32 6.23 45.97 -8.44
C ALA A 32 5.56 46.97 -7.47
N ALA A 33 5.17 46.52 -6.27
CA ALA A 33 4.60 47.35 -5.23
C ALA A 33 5.61 48.31 -4.57
N ASP A 34 6.91 48.00 -4.68
CA ASP A 34 8.01 48.77 -4.09
C ASP A 34 8.69 49.71 -5.11
N ALA A 35 8.10 49.90 -6.29
CA ALA A 35 8.62 50.81 -7.30
C ALA A 35 8.59 52.29 -6.85
N ASP A 36 9.60 53.07 -7.24
CA ASP A 36 9.78 54.49 -6.88
C ASP A 36 8.72 55.46 -7.44
N TRP A 37 7.64 54.95 -8.03
CA TRP A 37 6.56 55.78 -8.56
C TRP A 37 5.64 56.29 -7.45
N VAL A 38 5.71 57.59 -7.15
CA VAL A 38 4.91 58.20 -6.08
C VAL A 38 3.69 58.93 -6.66
N SER A 39 2.50 58.34 -6.50
CA SER A 39 1.20 58.95 -6.79
C SER A 39 0.06 58.26 -6.04
N THR A 40 -1.13 58.86 -5.97
CA THR A 40 -2.32 58.21 -5.40
C THR A 40 -2.68 56.92 -6.15
N ALA A 41 -2.50 56.90 -7.48
CA ALA A 41 -2.71 55.70 -8.30
C ALA A 41 -1.68 54.62 -7.97
N ALA A 42 -0.41 55.00 -7.76
CA ALA A 42 0.64 54.08 -7.36
C ALA A 42 0.38 53.45 -5.99
N ALA A 43 -0.09 54.24 -5.01
CA ALA A 43 -0.45 53.73 -3.69
C ALA A 43 -1.56 52.66 -3.77
N LYS A 44 -2.59 52.90 -4.60
CA LYS A 44 -3.66 51.92 -4.83
C LYS A 44 -3.14 50.65 -5.51
N TYR A 45 -2.31 50.80 -6.55
CA TYR A 45 -1.71 49.67 -7.23
C TYR A 45 -0.81 48.83 -6.30
N ALA A 46 0.01 49.46 -5.48
CA ALA A 46 0.88 48.79 -4.51
C ALA A 46 0.07 47.98 -3.49
N GLU A 47 -1.06 48.51 -3.01
CA GLU A 47 -1.96 47.77 -2.13
C GLU A 47 -2.58 46.54 -2.83
N GLU A 48 -3.11 46.71 -4.04
CA GLU A 48 -3.67 45.60 -4.82
C GLU A 48 -2.62 44.53 -5.14
N ALA A 49 -1.39 44.94 -5.45
CA ALA A 49 -0.27 44.03 -5.71
C ALA A 49 0.12 43.23 -4.47
N ARG A 50 0.17 43.86 -3.29
CA ARG A 50 0.40 43.17 -2.00
C ARG A 50 -0.70 42.17 -1.68
N GLN A 51 -1.96 42.54 -1.86
CA GLN A 51 -3.10 41.64 -1.63
C GLN A 51 -3.06 40.42 -2.56
N LYS A 52 -2.77 40.63 -3.86
CA LYS A 52 -2.60 39.52 -4.81
C LYS A 52 -1.41 38.63 -4.46
N ALA A 53 -0.30 39.20 -4.02
CA ALA A 53 0.86 38.42 -3.58
C ALA A 53 0.52 37.52 -2.37
N VAL A 54 -0.27 38.01 -1.41
CA VAL A 54 -0.77 37.19 -0.29
C VAL A 54 -1.65 36.04 -0.79
N GLN A 55 -2.57 36.31 -1.72
CA GLN A 55 -3.43 35.26 -2.29
C GLN A 55 -2.64 34.20 -3.04
N LEU A 56 -1.66 34.61 -3.86
CA LEU A 56 -0.79 33.68 -4.61
C LEU A 56 0.03 32.80 -3.67
N ARG A 57 0.55 33.35 -2.57
CA ARG A 57 1.25 32.57 -1.53
C ARG A 57 0.33 31.55 -0.86
N ALA A 58 -0.88 31.95 -0.48
CA ALA A 58 -1.86 31.03 0.10
C ALA A 58 -2.21 29.88 -0.87
N LEU A 59 -2.33 30.18 -2.18
CA LEU A 59 -2.53 29.16 -3.20
C LEU A 59 -1.32 28.23 -3.36
N ALA A 60 -0.10 28.78 -3.27
CA ALA A 60 1.12 27.98 -3.31
C ALA A 60 1.20 27.00 -2.13
N ASP A 61 0.86 27.47 -0.92
CA ASP A 61 0.84 26.63 0.27
C ASP A 61 -0.22 25.52 0.14
N GLY A 62 -1.41 25.84 -0.37
CA GLY A 62 -2.44 24.83 -0.66
C GLY A 62 -2.03 23.81 -1.73
N ALA A 63 -1.22 24.21 -2.72
CA ALA A 63 -0.68 23.30 -3.72
C ALA A 63 0.37 22.35 -3.12
N ASP A 64 1.22 22.83 -2.21
CA ASP A 64 2.18 21.98 -1.48
C ASP A 64 1.48 21.00 -0.53
N ASP A 65 0.45 21.45 0.20
CA ASP A 65 -0.37 20.57 1.05
C ASP A 65 -1.04 19.46 0.23
N ALA A 66 -1.60 19.81 -0.93
CA ALA A 66 -2.18 18.85 -1.85
C ALA A 66 -1.13 17.87 -2.40
N ALA A 67 0.06 18.35 -2.77
CA ALA A 67 1.16 17.50 -3.22
C ALA A 67 1.57 16.49 -2.13
N GLN A 68 1.66 16.94 -0.88
CA GLN A 68 1.99 16.07 0.25
C GLN A 68 0.94 14.98 0.46
N ALA A 69 -0.36 15.35 0.44
CA ALA A 69 -1.44 14.39 0.59
C ALA A 69 -1.44 13.33 -0.53
N VAL A 70 -1.09 13.72 -1.75
CA VAL A 70 -0.94 12.82 -2.90
C VAL A 70 0.23 11.85 -2.73
N ASP A 71 1.38 12.33 -2.24
CA ASP A 71 2.53 11.48 -1.93
C ASP A 71 2.22 10.47 -0.81
N ASP A 72 1.56 10.91 0.25
CA ASP A 72 1.15 10.06 1.37
C ASP A 72 0.19 8.96 0.90
N HIS A 73 -0.75 9.29 0.02
CA HIS A 73 -1.65 8.32 -0.59
C HIS A 73 -0.89 7.31 -1.46
N ALA A 74 0.05 7.75 -2.29
CA ALA A 74 0.88 6.87 -3.11
C ALA A 74 1.70 5.90 -2.24
N ALA A 75 2.25 6.38 -1.13
CA ALA A 75 2.97 5.55 -0.16
C ALA A 75 2.05 4.50 0.50
N ALA A 76 0.82 4.87 0.88
CA ALA A 76 -0.15 3.94 1.44
C ALA A 76 -0.55 2.84 0.45
N VAL A 77 -0.72 3.19 -0.83
CA VAL A 77 -1.01 2.22 -1.90
C VAL A 77 0.15 1.24 -2.09
N ASP A 78 1.40 1.71 -2.07
CA ASP A 78 2.57 0.84 -2.21
C ASP A 78 2.73 -0.09 -1.00
N ALA A 79 2.49 0.41 0.22
CA ALA A 79 2.47 -0.42 1.42
C ALA A 79 1.39 -1.52 1.34
N MET A 80 0.20 -1.21 0.82
CA MET A 80 -0.85 -2.20 0.60
C MET A 80 -0.45 -3.27 -0.43
N LYS A 81 0.19 -2.87 -1.53
CA LYS A 81 0.70 -3.81 -2.54
C LYS A 81 1.73 -4.76 -1.94
N ALA A 82 2.68 -4.25 -1.16
CA ALA A 82 3.68 -5.05 -0.46
C ALA A 82 3.01 -6.05 0.51
N ALA A 83 2.02 -5.60 1.29
CA ALA A 83 1.30 -6.48 2.20
C ALA A 83 0.54 -7.61 1.48
N ILE A 84 -0.06 -7.31 0.31
CA ILE A 84 -0.71 -8.33 -0.53
C ILE A 84 0.31 -9.35 -1.05
N GLU A 85 1.48 -8.88 -1.52
CA GLU A 85 2.54 -9.76 -2.02
C GLU A 85 3.11 -10.65 -0.90
N ASP A 86 3.37 -10.09 0.27
CA ASP A 86 3.81 -10.84 1.45
C ASP A 86 2.79 -11.91 1.84
N ALA A 87 1.50 -11.57 1.86
CA ALA A 87 0.44 -12.51 2.15
C ALA A 87 0.33 -13.61 1.07
N ALA A 88 0.52 -13.25 -0.20
CA ALA A 88 0.49 -14.18 -1.32
C ALA A 88 1.63 -15.21 -1.24
N ASN A 89 2.86 -14.74 -1.00
CA ASN A 89 4.03 -15.61 -0.85
C ASN A 89 3.85 -16.55 0.36
N TRP A 90 3.50 -15.99 1.52
CA TRP A 90 3.29 -16.76 2.73
C TRP A 90 2.21 -17.84 2.58
N LEU A 91 1.05 -17.49 2.03
CA LEU A 91 -0.06 -18.44 1.90
C LEU A 91 0.22 -19.49 0.82
N THR A 92 0.87 -19.11 -0.29
CA THR A 92 1.25 -20.04 -1.35
C THR A 92 2.22 -21.11 -0.85
N ASP A 93 3.27 -20.71 -0.12
CA ASP A 93 4.25 -21.66 0.45
C ASP A 93 3.58 -22.66 1.40
N ARG A 94 2.72 -22.14 2.28
CA ARG A 94 2.04 -22.95 3.30
C ARG A 94 0.99 -23.88 2.69
N TRP A 95 0.25 -23.38 1.69
CA TRP A 95 -0.71 -24.18 0.93
C TRP A 95 -0.01 -25.30 0.14
N ASN A 96 1.11 -25.00 -0.52
CA ASN A 96 1.91 -26.00 -1.24
C ASN A 96 2.46 -27.08 -0.29
N ALA A 97 2.98 -26.68 0.88
CA ALA A 97 3.44 -27.62 1.91
C ALA A 97 2.29 -28.52 2.41
N ALA A 98 1.12 -27.94 2.69
CA ALA A 98 -0.05 -28.69 3.14
C ALA A 98 -0.59 -29.64 2.07
N SER A 99 -0.73 -29.18 0.82
CA SER A 99 -1.14 -30.00 -0.32
C SER A 99 -0.17 -31.16 -0.54
N ASN A 100 1.14 -30.91 -0.47
CA ASN A 100 2.15 -31.97 -0.58
C ASN A 100 2.04 -32.97 0.57
N LEU A 101 1.86 -32.51 1.80
CA LEU A 101 1.67 -33.40 2.94
C LEU A 101 0.42 -34.27 2.76
N VAL A 102 -0.73 -33.66 2.45
CA VAL A 102 -2.01 -34.38 2.29
C VAL A 102 -1.94 -35.40 1.16
N ASN A 103 -1.37 -35.04 0.01
CA ASN A 103 -1.33 -35.91 -1.17
C ASN A 103 -0.32 -37.07 -1.05
N ASN A 104 0.74 -36.91 -0.25
CA ASN A 104 1.80 -37.93 -0.13
C ASN A 104 1.82 -38.62 1.25
N THR A 105 0.89 -38.29 2.16
CA THR A 105 0.78 -38.99 3.44
C THR A 105 0.08 -40.33 3.23
N VAL A 106 0.70 -41.40 3.72
CA VAL A 106 0.10 -42.74 3.77
C VAL A 106 -0.36 -43.02 5.20
N GLU A 107 -1.60 -43.47 5.36
CA GLU A 107 -2.12 -43.96 6.63
C GLU A 107 -1.72 -45.44 6.80
N SER A 108 -0.97 -45.75 7.86
CA SER A 108 -0.49 -47.09 8.18
C SER A 108 -0.94 -47.50 9.58
N LEU A 109 -1.15 -48.81 9.77
CA LEU A 109 -1.45 -49.39 11.07
C LEU A 109 -0.17 -50.06 11.60
N LYS A 110 0.42 -49.51 12.67
CA LYS A 110 1.52 -50.20 13.38
C LYS A 110 0.97 -51.25 14.34
N GLU A 111 1.78 -52.27 14.62
CA GLU A 111 1.46 -53.34 15.57
C GLU A 111 0.90 -52.76 16.88
N GLY A 112 -0.31 -53.20 17.26
CA GLY A 112 -1.08 -52.61 18.36
C GLY A 112 -2.23 -51.68 17.96
N ALA A 113 -2.58 -51.60 16.66
CA ALA A 113 -3.72 -50.85 16.11
C ALA A 113 -3.66 -49.31 16.26
N VAL A 114 -2.44 -48.76 16.40
CA VAL A 114 -2.24 -47.30 16.41
C VAL A 114 -2.17 -46.81 14.97
N ARG A 115 -3.02 -45.81 14.63
CA ARG A 115 -2.97 -45.10 13.35
C ARG A 115 -1.73 -44.22 13.31
N VAL A 116 -0.87 -44.49 12.34
CA VAL A 116 0.36 -43.74 12.08
C VAL A 116 0.26 -43.13 10.70
N PHE A 117 0.62 -41.84 10.59
CA PHE A 117 0.73 -41.17 9.30
C PHE A 117 2.20 -41.14 8.89
N GLU A 118 2.52 -41.53 7.67
CA GLU A 118 3.88 -41.48 7.15
C GLU A 118 3.96 -40.56 5.93
N PHE A 119 4.96 -39.68 5.91
CA PHE A 119 5.30 -38.83 4.78
C PHE A 119 6.78 -39.03 4.45
N LEU A 120 7.08 -39.47 3.23
CA LEU A 120 8.45 -39.79 2.79
C LEU A 120 9.19 -40.76 3.74
N GLY A 121 8.47 -41.76 4.27
CA GLY A 121 9.01 -42.77 5.18
C GLY A 121 9.32 -42.27 6.59
N ARG A 122 8.84 -41.06 6.96
CA ARG A 122 8.91 -40.53 8.32
C ARG A 122 7.52 -40.42 8.92
N GLU A 123 7.40 -40.82 10.18
CA GLU A 123 6.17 -40.65 10.96
C GLU A 123 5.87 -39.17 11.17
N VAL A 124 4.63 -38.79 10.87
CA VAL A 124 4.11 -37.43 10.99
C VAL A 124 2.98 -37.40 12.02
N PRO A 125 2.92 -36.38 12.89
CA PRO A 125 1.84 -36.24 13.85
C PRO A 125 0.45 -36.17 13.17
N PRO A 126 -0.56 -36.90 13.67
CA PRO A 126 -1.95 -36.78 13.20
C PRO A 126 -2.49 -35.35 13.20
N SER A 127 -2.07 -34.54 14.17
CA SER A 127 -2.45 -33.12 14.29
C SER A 127 -1.98 -32.31 13.09
N LEU A 128 -0.76 -32.57 12.57
CA LEU A 128 -0.21 -31.85 11.42
C LEU A 128 -0.97 -32.23 10.13
N VAL A 129 -1.32 -33.49 9.97
CA VAL A 129 -2.12 -33.97 8.81
C VAL A 129 -3.54 -33.38 8.86
N ALA A 130 -4.18 -33.38 10.03
CA ALA A 130 -5.50 -32.77 10.21
C ALA A 130 -5.48 -31.26 9.93
N GLN A 131 -4.47 -30.58 10.45
CA GLN A 131 -4.22 -29.17 10.15
C GLN A 131 -4.06 -28.95 8.64
N ALA A 132 -3.33 -29.81 7.92
CA ALA A 132 -3.04 -29.62 6.50
C ALA A 132 -4.29 -29.82 5.65
N LYS A 133 -5.10 -30.83 6.00
CA LYS A 133 -6.42 -31.03 5.41
C LYS A 133 -7.32 -29.82 5.63
N ASN A 134 -7.31 -29.23 6.83
CA ASN A 134 -8.11 -28.04 7.12
C ASN A 134 -7.69 -26.84 6.26
N LEU A 135 -6.38 -26.63 6.04
CA LEU A 135 -5.88 -25.55 5.19
C LEU A 135 -6.31 -25.73 3.73
N VAL A 136 -6.07 -26.90 3.14
CA VAL A 136 -6.44 -27.19 1.75
C VAL A 136 -7.96 -27.09 1.54
N THR A 137 -8.75 -27.51 2.53
CA THR A 137 -10.21 -27.39 2.49
C THR A 137 -10.70 -25.95 2.66
N GLY A 138 -10.06 -25.19 3.56
CA GLY A 138 -10.41 -23.80 3.86
C GLY A 138 -9.97 -22.80 2.79
N VAL A 139 -8.95 -23.14 2.00
CA VAL A 139 -8.47 -22.37 0.85
C VAL A 139 -8.46 -23.28 -0.37
N PRO A 140 -9.64 -23.56 -0.97
CA PRO A 140 -9.76 -24.52 -2.06
C PRO A 140 -9.11 -24.02 -3.37
N ARG A 141 -8.96 -22.70 -3.52
CA ARG A 141 -8.19 -22.07 -4.59
C ARG A 141 -7.44 -20.88 -4.02
N LEU A 142 -6.22 -20.67 -4.50
CA LEU A 142 -5.47 -19.46 -4.20
C LEU A 142 -6.12 -18.25 -4.90
N PRO A 143 -6.19 -17.07 -4.25
CA PRO A 143 -6.71 -15.86 -4.87
C PRO A 143 -5.93 -15.42 -6.11
N GLU A 144 -6.53 -14.55 -6.92
CA GLU A 144 -5.84 -13.97 -8.08
C GLU A 144 -4.67 -13.07 -7.64
N GLN A 145 -3.61 -13.02 -8.45
CA GLN A 145 -2.41 -12.25 -8.12
C GLN A 145 -2.74 -10.76 -7.94
N GLY A 146 -2.27 -10.17 -6.83
CA GLY A 146 -2.50 -8.76 -6.52
C GLY A 146 -3.90 -8.43 -5.98
N SER A 147 -4.72 -9.43 -5.68
CA SER A 147 -6.04 -9.26 -5.04
C SER A 147 -5.92 -8.97 -3.54
N VAL A 148 -6.82 -8.14 -3.00
CA VAL A 148 -6.94 -7.91 -1.54
C VAL A 148 -7.34 -9.18 -0.80
N GLU A 149 -7.99 -10.12 -1.50
CA GLU A 149 -8.40 -11.42 -0.94
C GLU A 149 -7.22 -12.23 -0.36
N TRP A 150 -5.98 -11.96 -0.78
CA TRP A 150 -4.80 -12.55 -0.15
C TRP A 150 -4.67 -12.20 1.33
N LEU A 151 -4.98 -10.96 1.70
CA LEU A 151 -4.96 -10.51 3.10
C LEU A 151 -6.06 -11.19 3.90
N ASP A 152 -7.26 -11.28 3.35
CA ASP A 152 -8.41 -11.92 4.00
C ASP A 152 -8.17 -13.43 4.18
N ALA A 153 -7.65 -14.10 3.15
CA ALA A 153 -7.30 -15.51 3.19
C ALA A 153 -6.18 -15.78 4.20
N ALA A 154 -5.13 -14.95 4.21
CA ALA A 154 -4.06 -15.07 5.19
C ALA A 154 -4.58 -14.85 6.62
N ALA A 155 -5.42 -13.84 6.86
CA ALA A 155 -6.02 -13.57 8.15
C ALA A 155 -6.94 -14.70 8.62
N HIS A 156 -7.75 -15.27 7.72
CA HIS A 156 -8.60 -16.42 8.01
C HIS A 156 -7.76 -17.64 8.43
N THR A 157 -6.68 -17.94 7.70
CA THR A 157 -5.78 -19.05 8.03
C THR A 157 -5.06 -18.85 9.36
N LYS A 158 -4.60 -17.62 9.66
CA LYS A 158 -3.98 -17.30 10.95
C LYS A 158 -4.95 -17.50 12.12
N ARG A 159 -6.21 -17.06 11.98
CA ARG A 159 -7.26 -17.26 13.00
C ARG A 159 -7.56 -18.74 13.28
N ASN A 160 -7.40 -19.60 12.27
CA ASN A 160 -7.70 -21.03 12.37
C ASN A 160 -6.49 -21.88 12.85
N GLY A 161 -5.46 -21.25 13.43
CA GLY A 161 -4.45 -21.96 14.24
C GLY A 161 -3.22 -22.47 13.48
N TRP A 162 -2.91 -21.92 12.31
CA TRP A 162 -1.66 -22.21 11.57
C TRP A 162 -0.54 -21.18 11.80
N ALA A 163 -0.74 -20.26 12.75
CA ALA A 163 0.20 -19.21 13.12
C ALA A 163 0.79 -19.45 14.51
N GLU A 164 1.84 -20.26 14.56
CA GLU A 164 3.01 -20.03 15.41
C GLU A 164 4.22 -19.88 14.48
#